data_AF-A0A9P4NFS4-F1
#
_entry.id   AF-A0A9P4NFS4-F1
#
_cell.length_a   1.000
_cell.length_b   1.000
_cell.length_c   1.000
_cell.angle_alpha   90.00
_cell.angle_beta   90.00
_cell.angle_gamma   90.00
#
_symmetry.space_group_name_H-M   'P 1'
#
loop_
_entity.id
_entity.type
_entity.pdbx_description
1 polymer ?
#
loop_
_entity_poly.entity_id
_entity_poly.type
_entity_poly.pdbx_seq_one_letter_code
_entity_poly.pdbx_strand_id
1 'polypeptide(L)' 'GGMGLNLAEATKVIILDPWWNAAIDQQAFCRTYRFGQTQEIELVVLAMKETIDVRVLNLQQTK' A
#
# COMPACT_ATOMS: atom_id res chain seq x y z
N GLY A 1 2.24 -0.63 10.20
CA GLY A 1 1.33 -1.07 11.28
C GLY A 1 1.70 -2.46 11.72
N GLY A 2 1.98 -2.68 13.01
CA GLY A 2 2.67 -3.90 13.53
C GLY A 2 1.80 -5.11 13.88
N MET A 3 0.50 -5.10 13.59
CA MET A 3 -0.39 -6.24 13.88
C MET A 3 -0.40 -7.21 12.69
N GLY A 4 -0.03 -8.47 12.92
CA GLY A 4 0.04 -9.55 11.92
C GLY A 4 -1.34 -10.04 11.44
N LEU A 5 -2.19 -9.12 11.00
CA LEU A 5 -3.52 -9.39 10.46
C LEU A 5 -3.40 -10.12 9.12
N ASN A 6 -4.21 -11.16 8.95
CA ASN A 6 -4.35 -11.91 7.71
C ASN A 6 -5.63 -11.47 7.00
N LEU A 7 -5.49 -10.88 5.82
CA LEU A 7 -6.58 -10.38 4.97
C LEU A 7 -6.55 -11.10 3.61
N ALA A 8 -6.20 -12.39 3.60
CA ALA A 8 -5.99 -13.20 2.39
C ALA A 8 -7.19 -13.30 1.44
N GLU A 9 -8.40 -12.94 1.86
CA GLU A 9 -9.57 -12.92 0.96
C GLU A 9 -9.75 -11.58 0.23
N ALA A 10 -9.07 -10.52 0.66
CA ALA A 10 -9.18 -9.22 0.01
C ALA A 10 -8.34 -9.17 -1.28
N THR A 11 -8.95 -8.68 -2.35
CA THR A 11 -8.35 -8.54 -3.68
C THR A 11 -8.05 -7.09 -4.06
N LYS A 12 -8.46 -6.12 -3.24
CA LYS A 12 -8.23 -4.70 -3.49
C LYS A 12 -7.71 -4.01 -2.25
N VAL A 13 -6.62 -3.25 -2.40
CA VAL A 13 -6.02 -2.42 -1.35
C VAL A 13 -6.00 -0.98 -1.85
N ILE A 14 -6.60 -0.07 -1.06
CA ILE A 14 -6.63 1.35 -1.36
C ILE A 14 -5.85 2.09 -0.28
N ILE A 15 -4.77 2.75 -0.65
CA ILE A 15 -3.99 3.64 0.22
C ILE A 15 -4.49 5.06 0.00
N LEU A 16 -5.05 5.64 1.04
CA LEU A 16 -5.62 7.00 1.03
C LEU A 16 -4.53 8.07 1.19
N ASP A 17 -3.62 7.84 2.14
CA ASP A 17 -2.54 8.78 2.48
C ASP A 17 -1.19 8.05 2.37
N PRO A 18 -0.37 8.32 1.34
CA PRO A 18 0.93 7.68 1.16
C PRO A 18 1.92 8.15 2.24
N TRP A 19 2.76 7.23 2.73
CA TRP A 19 3.74 7.55 3.77
C TRP A 19 5.16 7.66 3.20
N TRP A 20 6.04 8.50 3.74
CA TRP A 20 7.41 8.66 3.19
C TRP A 20 8.27 7.38 3.22
N ASN A 21 7.87 6.38 4.00
CA ASN A 21 8.52 5.06 4.03
C ASN A 21 7.66 4.04 3.29
N ALA A 22 8.05 3.71 2.05
CA ALA A 22 7.38 2.74 1.19
C ALA A 22 7.22 1.35 1.84
N ALA A 23 8.11 0.96 2.76
CA ALA A 23 8.01 -0.33 3.45
C ALA A 23 6.73 -0.46 4.30
N ILE A 24 6.15 0.66 4.76
CA ILE A 24 4.90 0.64 5.52
C ILE A 24 3.72 0.30 4.61
N ASP A 25 3.69 0.88 3.41
CA ASP A 25 2.66 0.63 2.41
C ASP A 25 2.76 -0.82 1.88
N GLN A 26 3.98 -1.29 1.64
CA GLN A 26 4.23 -2.69 1.31
C GLN A 26 3.79 -3.64 2.44
N GLN A 27 4.06 -3.31 3.70
CA GLN A 27 3.59 -4.10 4.82
C GLN A 27 2.07 -4.18 4.88
N ALA A 28 1.37 -3.10 4.53
CA ALA A 28 -0.09 -3.11 4.43
C ALA A 28 -0.56 -4.03 3.30
N PHE A 29 0.07 -4.00 2.12
CA PHE A 29 -0.22 -4.90 1.00
C PHE A 29 0.07 -6.39 1.33
N CYS A 30 1.16 -6.68 2.04
CA CYS A 30 1.50 -8.05 2.49
C CYS A 30 0.48 -8.67 3.47
N ARG A 31 -0.54 -7.92 3.90
CA ARG A 31 -1.67 -8.48 4.66
C ARG A 31 -2.66 -9.19 3.75
N THR A 32 -2.83 -8.72 2.52
CA THR A 32 -3.70 -9.33 1.50
C THR A 32 -2.95 -10.34 0.65
N TYR A 33 -1.68 -10.04 0.32
CA TYR A 33 -0.80 -10.98 -0.38
C TYR A 33 -0.27 -12.05 0.57
N ARG A 34 -1.05 -13.13 0.72
CA ARG A 34 -0.76 -14.25 1.63
C ARG A 34 -1.00 -15.60 0.96
N PHE A 35 -0.43 -16.65 1.56
CA PHE A 35 -0.63 -18.03 1.11
C PHE A 35 -2.12 -18.37 1.11
N GLY A 36 -2.61 -18.92 0.00
CA GLY A 36 -4.03 -19.24 -0.22
C GLY A 36 -4.78 -18.19 -1.05
N GLN A 37 -4.21 -17.01 -1.30
CA GLN A 37 -4.77 -16.04 -2.23
C GLN A 37 -4.48 -16.48 -3.67
N THR A 38 -5.51 -16.67 -4.48
CA THR A 38 -5.44 -17.14 -5.87
C THR A 38 -5.87 -16.09 -6.88
N GLN A 39 -6.46 -15.00 -6.39
CA GLN A 39 -6.96 -13.90 -7.20
C GLN A 39 -5.89 -12.82 -7.35
N GLU A 40 -5.94 -12.09 -8.47
CA GLU A 40 -5.11 -10.91 -8.67
C GLU A 40 -5.45 -9.84 -7.63
N ILE A 41 -4.43 -9.23 -7.03
CA ILE A 41 -4.59 -8.21 -6.01
C ILE A 41 -4.24 -6.86 -6.61
N GLU A 42 -5.20 -5.94 -6.62
CA GLU A 42 -5.02 -4.57 -7.10
C GLU A 42 -4.60 -3.66 -5.94
N LEU A 43 -3.49 -2.93 -6.11
CA LEU A 43 -3.07 -1.86 -5.22
C LEU A 43 -3.35 -0.51 -5.87
N VAL A 44 -4.19 0.30 -5.23
CA VAL A 44 -4.51 1.66 -5.65
C VAL A 44 -3.97 2.62 -4.61
N VAL A 45 -3.16 3.59 -5.05
CA VAL A 45 -2.70 4.68 -4.20
C VAL A 45 -3.36 5.96 -4.67
N LEU A 46 -4.11 6.60 -3.77
CA LEU A 46 -4.71 7.89 -3.99
C LEU A 46 -3.72 8.97 -3.57
N ALA A 47 -3.61 10.02 -4.38
CA ALA A 47 -2.75 11.16 -4.10
C ALA A 47 -3.39 12.42 -4.66
N MET A 48 -3.43 13.47 -3.86
CA MET A 48 -4.00 14.74 -4.30
C MET A 48 -2.95 15.53 -5.11
N LYS A 49 -3.31 15.94 -6.33
CA LYS A 49 -2.43 16.73 -7.20
C LYS A 49 -2.05 18.05 -6.53
N GLU A 50 -0.81 18.49 -6.79
CA GLU A 50 -0.28 19.76 -6.28
C GLU A 50 -0.22 19.84 -4.74
N THR A 51 -0.20 18.70 -4.05
CA THR A 51 -0.07 18.63 -2.59
C THR A 51 1.21 17.91 -2.16
N ILE A 52 1.38 17.78 -0.84
CA ILE A 52 2.48 17.04 -0.23
C ILE A 52 2.48 15.56 -0.65
N ASP A 53 1.34 14.96 -1.00
CA ASP A 53 1.22 13.55 -1.39
C ASP A 53 2.09 13.24 -2.61
N VAL A 54 2.09 14.12 -3.61
CA VAL A 54 2.92 13.96 -4.82
C VAL A 54 4.41 13.99 -4.47
N ARG A 55 4.80 14.87 -3.55
CA ARG A 55 6.18 14.97 -3.08
C ARG A 55 6.56 13.73 -2.27
N VAL A 56 5.66 13.18 -1.47
CA VAL A 56 5.87 11.92 -0.73
C VAL A 56 6.08 10.75 -1.70
N LEU A 57 5.24 10.62 -2.74
CA LEU A 57 5.40 9.58 -3.77
C LEU A 57 6.74 9.70 -4.51
N ASN A 58 7.14 10.93 -4.88
CA ASN A 58 8.44 11.14 -5.52
C ASN A 58 9.60 10.77 -4.59
N LEU A 59 9.48 11.06 -3.29
CA LEU A 59 10.48 10.67 -2.28
C LEU A 59 10.57 9.14 -2.13
N GLN A 60 9.45 8.42 -2.21
CA GLN A 60 9.45 6.96 -2.20
C GLN A 60 10.19 6.38 -3.41
N GLN A 61 10.07 6.99 -4.60
CA GLN A 61 10.75 6.50 -5.81
C GLN A 61 12.24 6.83 -5.87
N THR A 62 12.67 7.89 -5.18
CA THR A 62 14.07 8.36 -5.21
C THR A 62 14.96 7.59 -4.23
N LYS A 63 14.38 6.77 -3.35
CA LYS A 63 15.07 5.94 -2.36
C LYS A 63 14.98 4.46 -2.72
#